data_AF-A0A1V4RQ01-F1
#
_entry.id   AF-A0A1V4RQ01-F1
#
_cell.length_a   1.000
_cell.length_b   1.000
_cell.length_c   1.000
_cell.angle_alpha   90.00
_cell.angle_beta   90.00
_cell.angle_gamma   90.00
#
_symmetry.space_group_name_H-M   'P 1'
#
loop_
_entity.id
_entity.type
_entity.pdbx_description
1 polymer ?
#
loop_
_entity_poly.entity_id
_entity_poly.type
_entity_poly.pdbx_seq_one_letter_code
_entity_poly.pdbx_strand_id
1 'polypeptide(L)'
;MPPALKTLQEGNIAPVDLAQSAIGPGMAIFSRYSKVLEADGTAMGVRAALALINQFLDEYLAEREGEYDAETRWALAWFEQYGMEDGEYGVADTLSKAKNTAVGVLERAGIVVSRAGKVRLLRRDELPEGWNPASEKRLTVWEATQHLIKALVDKGSEQAASDLLSKVGGLGDMAKELAYRLYTICDRKKWATEAIVYNALVVAWPELLKLAGQKKETPQAQDNFLHKD
;
A
#
# COMPACT_ATOMS: atom_id res chain seq x y z
N MET A 1 -8.85 10.49 -18.94
CA MET A 1 -8.32 10.65 -17.57
C MET A 1 -7.64 9.40 -16.97
N PRO A 2 -7.93 8.14 -17.37
CA PRO A 2 -7.20 6.97 -16.81
C PRO A 2 -5.67 6.98 -17.01
N PRO A 3 -5.11 7.42 -18.16
CA PRO A 3 -3.66 7.35 -18.38
C PRO A 3 -2.83 8.26 -17.46
N ALA A 4 -3.35 9.44 -17.10
CA ALA A 4 -2.59 10.43 -16.34
C ALA A 4 -2.39 10.02 -14.87
N LEU A 5 -3.38 9.37 -14.25
CA LEU A 5 -3.26 8.86 -12.88
C LEU A 5 -2.26 7.71 -12.79
N LYS A 6 -2.29 6.81 -13.79
CA LYS A 6 -1.30 5.74 -13.90
C LYS A 6 0.12 6.31 -13.99
N THR A 7 0.35 7.32 -14.82
CA THR A 7 1.66 8.00 -14.92
C THR A 7 2.10 8.65 -13.60
N LEU A 8 1.17 9.20 -12.80
CA LEU A 8 1.50 9.78 -11.49
C LEU A 8 1.85 8.69 -10.44
N GLN A 9 1.17 7.53 -10.48
CA GLN A 9 1.50 6.38 -9.63
C GLN A 9 2.81 5.69 -10.04
N GLU A 10 3.07 5.61 -11.35
CA GLU A 10 4.36 5.19 -11.92
C GLU A 10 5.48 6.17 -11.53
N GLY A 11 5.16 7.45 -11.37
CA GLY A 11 6.06 8.51 -10.87
C GLY A 11 6.36 8.48 -9.37
N ASN A 12 5.81 7.52 -8.61
CA ASN A 12 6.00 7.37 -7.15
C ASN A 12 5.64 8.62 -6.33
N ILE A 13 4.61 9.36 -6.75
CA ILE A 13 4.18 10.57 -6.07
C ILE A 13 3.43 10.21 -4.80
N ALA A 14 3.86 10.73 -3.65
CA ALA A 14 3.24 10.47 -2.37
C ALA A 14 1.73 10.73 -2.40
N PRO A 15 0.88 9.88 -1.78
CA PRO A 15 -0.56 10.07 -1.77
C PRO A 15 -1.00 11.47 -1.29
N VAL A 16 -0.32 12.02 -0.27
CA VAL A 16 -0.59 13.37 0.25
C VAL A 16 -0.26 14.47 -0.76
N ASP A 17 0.76 14.24 -1.59
CA ASP A 17 1.25 15.17 -2.60
C ASP A 17 0.61 14.95 -3.97
N LEU A 18 -0.14 13.86 -4.14
CA LEU A 18 -0.79 13.49 -5.39
C LEU A 18 -1.83 14.53 -5.79
N ALA A 19 -2.49 15.13 -4.80
CA ALA A 19 -3.42 16.24 -5.00
C ALA A 19 -2.71 17.48 -5.56
N GLN A 20 -1.53 17.85 -5.04
CA GLN A 20 -0.72 18.98 -5.56
C GLN A 20 -0.03 18.66 -6.89
N SER A 21 0.39 17.41 -7.08
CA SER A 21 1.06 16.97 -8.29
C SER A 21 0.10 16.79 -9.46
N ALA A 22 -1.15 16.41 -9.18
CA ALA A 22 -2.24 16.37 -10.15
C ALA A 22 -2.69 17.77 -10.58
N ILE A 23 -2.37 18.84 -9.84
CA ILE A 23 -2.60 20.23 -10.28
C ILE A 23 -1.78 20.52 -11.54
N GLY A 24 -0.58 19.96 -11.72
CA GLY A 24 0.22 20.18 -12.94
C GLY A 24 -0.43 19.61 -14.22
N PRO A 25 -0.63 18.29 -14.34
CA PRO A 25 -1.32 17.67 -15.49
C PRO A 25 -2.82 18.02 -15.56
N GLY A 26 -3.46 18.20 -14.40
CA GLY A 26 -4.82 18.74 -14.31
C GLY A 26 -4.88 20.12 -14.95
N MET A 27 -3.98 21.04 -14.60
CA MET A 27 -3.89 22.37 -15.22
C MET A 27 -3.49 22.35 -16.70
N ALA A 28 -2.80 21.31 -17.18
CA ALA A 28 -2.53 21.14 -18.61
C ALA A 28 -3.78 20.75 -19.42
N ILE A 29 -4.77 20.10 -18.80
CA ILE A 29 -6.12 19.92 -19.36
C ILE A 29 -6.96 21.19 -19.13
N PHE A 30 -6.84 21.87 -17.97
CA PHE A 30 -7.51 23.13 -17.67
C PHE A 30 -6.97 24.33 -18.47
N SER A 31 -5.78 24.28 -19.06
CA SER A 31 -5.25 25.33 -19.94
C SER A 31 -5.77 25.24 -21.37
N ARG A 32 -6.43 24.12 -21.75
CA ARG A 32 -7.11 23.95 -23.04
C ARG A 32 -8.58 24.43 -23.02
N TYR A 33 -9.17 24.64 -21.85
CA TYR A 33 -10.56 25.11 -21.69
C TYR A 33 -10.61 26.32 -20.76
N SER A 34 -11.11 27.46 -21.23
CA SER A 34 -11.01 28.75 -20.53
C SER A 34 -11.76 28.85 -19.19
N LYS A 35 -12.61 27.86 -18.86
CA LYS A 35 -13.36 27.79 -17.61
C LYS A 35 -13.90 26.37 -17.43
N VAL A 36 -13.74 25.78 -16.24
CA VAL A 36 -14.49 24.58 -15.85
C VAL A 36 -15.54 25.00 -14.85
N LEU A 37 -16.78 24.69 -15.19
CA LEU A 37 -17.94 25.08 -14.43
C LEU A 37 -18.40 23.90 -13.56
N GLU A 38 -18.84 24.19 -12.35
CA GLU A 38 -19.60 23.25 -11.53
C GLU A 38 -21.00 23.04 -12.14
N ALA A 39 -21.76 22.05 -11.63
CA ALA A 39 -23.10 21.73 -12.14
C ALA A 39 -24.09 22.91 -12.03
N ASP A 40 -23.79 23.90 -11.19
CA ASP A 40 -24.55 25.13 -10.99
C ASP A 40 -24.08 26.32 -11.87
N GLY A 41 -23.06 26.11 -12.73
CA GLY A 41 -22.52 27.13 -13.63
C GLY A 41 -21.48 28.07 -12.99
N THR A 42 -21.09 27.85 -11.73
CA THR A 42 -20.03 28.61 -11.06
C THR A 42 -18.64 28.10 -11.45
N ALA A 43 -17.60 28.93 -11.29
CA ALA A 43 -16.23 28.51 -11.59
C ALA A 43 -15.75 27.53 -10.51
N MET A 44 -15.33 26.34 -10.93
CA MET A 44 -14.85 25.32 -10.00
C MET A 44 -13.63 25.80 -9.21
N GLY A 45 -13.76 25.81 -7.89
CA GLY A 45 -12.64 26.14 -7.01
C GLY A 45 -11.61 25.01 -6.99
N VAL A 46 -10.34 25.35 -6.72
CA VAL A 46 -9.24 24.37 -6.57
C VAL A 46 -9.61 23.26 -5.57
N ARG A 47 -10.28 23.61 -4.48
CA ARG A 47 -10.75 22.64 -3.48
C ARG A 47 -11.75 21.61 -4.04
N ALA A 48 -12.67 22.05 -4.91
CA ALA A 48 -13.65 21.16 -5.53
C ALA A 48 -12.98 20.23 -6.56
N ALA A 49 -12.05 20.75 -7.35
CA ALA A 49 -11.24 19.95 -8.27
C ALA A 49 -10.43 18.87 -7.53
N LEU A 50 -9.83 19.20 -6.38
CA LEU A 50 -9.08 18.24 -5.55
C LEU A 50 -9.97 17.14 -4.97
N ALA A 51 -11.18 17.50 -4.52
CA ALA A 51 -12.15 16.52 -4.03
C ALA A 51 -12.54 15.51 -5.13
N LEU A 52 -12.77 15.98 -6.35
CA LEU A 52 -13.08 15.12 -7.49
C LEU A 52 -11.89 14.22 -7.86
N ILE A 53 -10.66 14.75 -7.87
CA ILE A 53 -9.45 13.94 -8.15
C ILE A 53 -9.30 12.82 -7.11
N ASN A 54 -9.43 13.14 -5.82
CA ASN A 54 -9.33 12.14 -4.76
C ASN A 54 -10.45 11.10 -4.85
N GLN A 55 -11.67 11.51 -5.22
CA GLN A 55 -12.79 10.59 -5.46
C GLN A 55 -12.50 9.64 -6.64
N PHE A 56 -12.08 10.17 -7.80
CA PHE A 56 -11.74 9.34 -8.95
C PHE A 56 -10.56 8.39 -8.67
N LEU A 57 -9.58 8.83 -7.87
CA LEU A 57 -8.48 7.97 -7.43
C LEU A 57 -8.97 6.84 -6.53
N ASP A 58 -9.85 7.15 -5.56
CA ASP A 58 -10.48 6.16 -4.68
C ASP A 58 -11.25 5.12 -5.48
N GLU A 59 -12.06 5.55 -6.46
CA GLU A 59 -12.81 4.69 -7.39
C GLU A 59 -11.87 3.82 -8.22
N TYR A 60 -10.84 4.40 -8.85
CA TYR A 60 -9.87 3.67 -9.67
C TYR A 60 -9.10 2.61 -8.85
N LEU A 61 -8.68 2.95 -7.63
CA LEU A 61 -8.02 1.99 -6.74
C LEU A 61 -8.96 0.89 -6.26
N ALA A 62 -10.23 1.22 -5.99
CA ALA A 62 -11.25 0.25 -5.61
C ALA A 62 -11.54 -0.77 -6.72
N GLU A 63 -11.57 -0.34 -7.99
CA GLU A 63 -11.75 -1.24 -9.14
C GLU A 63 -10.63 -2.29 -9.26
N ARG A 64 -9.40 -1.96 -8.85
CA ARG A 64 -8.25 -2.86 -8.87
C ARG A 64 -8.17 -3.81 -7.69
N GLU A 65 -9.02 -3.66 -6.66
CA GLU A 65 -8.99 -4.57 -5.51
C GLU A 65 -9.16 -6.04 -5.90
N GLY A 66 -9.82 -6.33 -7.03
CA GLY A 66 -9.98 -7.67 -7.57
C GLY A 66 -8.67 -8.38 -7.95
N GLU A 67 -7.57 -7.64 -8.13
CA GLU A 67 -6.24 -8.19 -8.43
C GLU A 67 -5.54 -8.74 -7.18
N TYR A 68 -5.96 -8.34 -5.99
CA TYR A 68 -5.39 -8.85 -4.74
C TYR A 68 -5.86 -10.26 -4.40
N ASP A 69 -5.02 -10.97 -3.65
CA ASP A 69 -5.39 -12.24 -3.04
C ASP A 69 -6.64 -12.10 -2.14
N ALA A 70 -7.35 -13.21 -1.91
CA ALA A 70 -8.60 -13.23 -1.16
C ALA A 70 -8.46 -12.66 0.26
N GLU A 71 -7.34 -12.95 0.90
CA GLU A 71 -7.03 -12.53 2.26
C GLU A 71 -6.76 -11.02 2.34
N THR A 72 -6.00 -10.46 1.40
CA THR A 72 -5.80 -9.02 1.28
C THR A 72 -7.12 -8.29 1.02
N ARG A 73 -7.99 -8.82 0.13
CA ARG A 73 -9.33 -8.23 -0.11
C ARG A 73 -10.22 -8.29 1.13
N TRP A 74 -10.09 -9.34 1.94
CA TRP A 74 -10.78 -9.44 3.22
C TRP A 74 -10.25 -8.39 4.20
N ALA A 75 -8.92 -8.29 4.32
CA ALA A 75 -8.27 -7.36 5.24
C ALA A 75 -8.59 -5.91 4.90
N LEU A 76 -8.63 -5.54 3.62
CA LEU A 76 -9.08 -4.23 3.15
C LEU A 76 -10.51 -3.91 3.58
N ALA A 77 -11.45 -4.83 3.33
CA ALA A 77 -12.85 -4.63 3.71
C ALA A 77 -13.02 -4.52 5.23
N TRP A 78 -12.29 -5.34 5.99
CA TRP A 78 -12.28 -5.26 7.45
C TRP A 78 -11.68 -3.95 7.96
N PHE A 79 -10.53 -3.55 7.41
CA PHE A 79 -9.85 -2.29 7.74
C PHE A 79 -10.73 -1.09 7.45
N GLU A 80 -11.44 -1.06 6.32
CA GLU A 80 -12.35 0.05 6.00
C GLU A 80 -13.48 0.20 7.02
N GLN A 81 -13.98 -0.92 7.55
CA GLN A 81 -15.10 -0.93 8.49
C GLN A 81 -14.65 -0.66 9.93
N TYR A 82 -13.59 -1.33 10.39
CA TYR A 82 -13.17 -1.37 11.79
C TYR A 82 -11.80 -0.75 12.06
N GLY A 83 -11.07 -0.35 11.02
CA GLY A 83 -9.66 0.04 11.15
C GLY A 83 -8.83 -1.10 11.74
N MET A 84 -8.03 -0.78 12.76
CA MET A 84 -7.22 -1.75 13.50
C MET A 84 -7.91 -2.29 14.77
N GLU A 85 -9.18 -1.95 14.98
CA GLU A 85 -9.92 -2.28 16.19
C GLU A 85 -10.63 -3.64 16.12
N ASP A 86 -11.10 -4.11 17.28
CA ASP A 86 -11.89 -5.33 17.42
C ASP A 86 -13.26 -5.21 16.75
N GLY A 87 -13.67 -6.29 16.07
CA GLY A 87 -15.05 -6.53 15.63
C GLY A 87 -15.52 -7.93 16.00
N GLU A 88 -16.79 -8.22 15.74
CA GLU A 88 -17.41 -9.50 16.11
C GLU A 88 -17.00 -10.64 15.17
N TYR A 89 -16.75 -11.82 15.74
CA TYR A 89 -16.39 -13.01 14.96
C TYR A 89 -17.45 -13.37 13.91
N GLY A 90 -18.74 -13.23 14.22
CA GLY A 90 -19.82 -13.54 13.28
C GLY A 90 -19.77 -12.68 12.01
N VAL A 91 -19.42 -11.40 12.15
CA VAL A 91 -19.22 -10.49 11.01
C VAL A 91 -17.97 -10.87 10.23
N ALA A 92 -16.86 -11.16 10.93
CA ALA A 92 -15.62 -11.59 10.32
C ALA A 92 -15.77 -12.88 9.49
N ASP A 93 -16.48 -13.87 10.05
CA ASP A 93 -16.76 -15.16 9.40
C ASP A 93 -17.64 -14.98 8.15
N THR A 94 -18.69 -14.17 8.26
CA THR A 94 -19.55 -13.84 7.11
C THR A 94 -18.77 -13.16 5.99
N LEU A 95 -17.92 -12.18 6.34
CA LEU A 95 -17.04 -11.50 5.38
C LEU A 95 -16.03 -12.47 4.76
N SER A 96 -15.50 -13.42 5.54
CA SER A 96 -14.51 -14.40 5.05
C SER A 96 -15.09 -15.28 3.96
N LYS A 97 -16.33 -15.77 4.15
CA LYS A 97 -17.08 -16.53 3.15
C LYS A 97 -17.34 -15.70 1.89
N ALA A 98 -17.74 -14.44 2.04
CA ALA A 98 -17.98 -13.53 0.90
C ALA A 98 -16.70 -13.25 0.08
N LYS A 99 -15.52 -13.33 0.69
CA LYS A 99 -14.23 -13.14 0.03
C LYS A 99 -13.54 -14.45 -0.37
N ASN A 100 -14.22 -15.60 -0.28
CA ASN A 100 -13.67 -16.93 -0.56
C ASN A 100 -12.41 -17.28 0.26
N THR A 101 -12.43 -16.94 1.56
CA THR A 101 -11.40 -17.33 2.53
C THR A 101 -12.06 -17.81 3.83
N ALA A 102 -11.31 -17.96 4.92
CA ALA A 102 -11.82 -18.31 6.24
C ALA A 102 -11.01 -17.61 7.35
N VAL A 103 -11.63 -17.33 8.49
CA VAL A 103 -10.94 -16.67 9.63
C VAL A 103 -9.68 -17.45 10.06
N GLY A 104 -9.73 -18.78 10.13
CA GLY A 104 -8.55 -19.58 10.47
C GLY A 104 -7.46 -19.61 9.38
N VAL A 105 -7.79 -19.27 8.12
CA VAL A 105 -6.77 -19.04 7.08
C VAL A 105 -6.11 -17.68 7.29
N LEU A 106 -6.89 -16.64 7.58
CA LEU A 106 -6.41 -15.29 7.89
C LEU A 106 -5.49 -15.27 9.12
N GLU A 107 -5.81 -16.04 10.16
CA GLU A 107 -4.95 -16.19 11.34
C GLU A 107 -3.62 -16.87 11.01
N ARG A 108 -3.65 -17.97 10.25
CA ARG A 108 -2.44 -18.69 9.84
C ARG A 108 -1.57 -17.87 8.89
N ALA A 109 -2.18 -17.00 8.10
CA ALA A 109 -1.50 -16.01 7.28
C ALA A 109 -1.04 -14.78 8.07
N GLY A 110 -1.14 -14.76 9.40
CA GLY A 110 -0.64 -13.63 10.19
C GLY A 110 -1.33 -12.30 9.89
N ILE A 111 -2.59 -12.32 9.45
CA ILE A 111 -3.36 -11.10 9.13
C ILE A 111 -4.23 -10.69 10.31
N VAL A 112 -4.81 -11.65 11.05
CA VAL A 112 -5.74 -11.38 12.15
C VAL A 112 -5.39 -12.14 13.41
N VAL A 113 -5.92 -11.66 14.53
CA VAL A 113 -6.09 -12.43 15.77
C VAL A 113 -7.58 -12.64 15.99
N SER A 114 -8.01 -13.89 16.18
CA SER A 114 -9.37 -14.24 16.60
C SER A 114 -9.33 -14.86 18.00
N ARG A 115 -9.91 -14.16 18.99
CA ARG A 115 -9.98 -14.64 20.37
C ARG A 115 -11.21 -14.12 21.08
N ALA A 116 -11.76 -14.92 22.00
CA ALA A 116 -12.90 -14.54 22.84
C ALA A 116 -14.11 -13.98 22.04
N GLY A 117 -14.41 -14.56 20.88
CA GLY A 117 -15.52 -14.13 20.02
C GLY A 117 -15.27 -12.82 19.24
N LYS A 118 -14.05 -12.29 19.28
CA LYS A 118 -13.64 -11.09 18.57
C LYS A 118 -12.54 -11.38 17.55
N VAL A 119 -12.51 -10.56 16.50
CA VAL A 119 -11.47 -10.57 15.46
C VAL A 119 -10.95 -9.16 15.27
N ARG A 120 -9.64 -9.01 15.10
CA ARG A 120 -9.01 -7.76 14.63
C ARG A 120 -7.80 -8.05 13.77
N LEU A 121 -7.37 -7.06 13.01
CA LEU A 121 -6.10 -7.11 12.29
C LEU A 121 -4.94 -7.18 13.30
N LEU A 122 -3.89 -7.91 12.92
CA LEU A 122 -2.62 -7.89 13.63
C LEU A 122 -2.00 -6.50 13.52
N ARG A 123 -1.53 -5.97 14.65
CA ARG A 123 -0.85 -4.68 14.69
C ARG A 123 0.59 -4.86 14.23
N ARG A 124 1.20 -3.79 13.72
CA ARG A 124 2.58 -3.82 13.19
C ARG A 124 3.62 -4.23 14.24
N ASP A 125 3.41 -3.87 15.50
CA ASP A 125 4.25 -4.26 16.63
C ASP A 125 4.11 -5.75 17.01
N GLU A 126 3.03 -6.41 16.57
CA GLU A 126 2.79 -7.85 16.78
C GLU A 126 3.35 -8.73 15.64
N LEU A 127 3.79 -8.12 14.54
CA LEU A 127 4.33 -8.85 13.40
C LEU A 127 5.72 -9.44 13.71
N PRO A 128 6.05 -10.65 13.21
CA PRO A 128 7.34 -11.29 13.46
C PRO A 128 8.54 -10.44 12.98
N GLU A 129 9.55 -10.27 13.85
CA GLU A 129 10.76 -9.49 13.54
C GLU A 129 11.65 -10.10 12.44
N GLY A 130 11.65 -11.44 12.36
CA GLY A 130 12.46 -12.23 11.44
C GLY A 130 11.70 -12.76 10.22
N TRP A 131 10.58 -12.12 9.86
CA TRP A 131 9.78 -12.57 8.72
C TRP A 131 10.61 -12.67 7.44
N ASN A 132 10.50 -13.82 6.78
CA ASN A 132 11.23 -14.11 5.56
C ASN A 132 10.23 -14.56 4.49
N PRO A 133 10.00 -13.75 3.45
CA PRO A 133 9.01 -14.10 2.45
C PRO A 133 9.34 -15.39 1.69
N ALA A 134 10.63 -15.78 1.63
CA ALA A 134 11.06 -17.00 0.97
C ALA A 134 10.69 -18.29 1.74
N SER A 135 10.40 -18.21 3.04
CA SER A 135 9.96 -19.36 3.84
C SER A 135 8.44 -19.50 3.90
N GLU A 136 7.70 -18.50 3.46
CA GLU A 136 6.24 -18.51 3.51
C GLU A 136 5.66 -19.35 2.38
N LYS A 137 4.72 -20.24 2.75
CA LYS A 137 4.02 -21.09 1.76
C LYS A 137 3.09 -20.28 0.87
N ARG A 138 2.56 -19.18 1.40
CA ARG A 138 1.64 -18.30 0.69
C ARG A 138 1.78 -16.89 1.21
N LEU A 139 2.40 -16.05 0.40
CA LEU A 139 2.52 -14.63 0.67
C LEU A 139 1.24 -13.92 0.27
N THR A 140 0.77 -13.03 1.14
CA THR A 140 -0.31 -12.10 0.83
C THR A 140 0.28 -10.71 0.58
N VAL A 141 -0.40 -9.91 -0.24
CA VAL A 141 0.00 -8.52 -0.46
C VAL A 141 -0.12 -7.72 0.85
N TRP A 142 -1.12 -8.02 1.68
CA TRP A 142 -1.29 -7.42 3.00
C TRP A 142 -0.07 -7.60 3.90
N GLU A 143 0.38 -8.84 4.11
CA GLU A 143 1.55 -9.12 4.95
C GLU A 143 2.79 -8.41 4.41
N ALA A 144 3.04 -8.49 3.10
CA ALA A 144 4.17 -7.83 2.46
C ALA A 144 4.16 -6.31 2.72
N THR A 145 3.02 -5.65 2.54
CA THR A 145 2.86 -4.21 2.83
C THR A 145 3.15 -3.90 4.30
N GLN A 146 2.56 -4.63 5.24
CA GLN A 146 2.76 -4.33 6.67
C GLN A 146 4.20 -4.59 7.12
N HIS A 147 4.86 -5.65 6.63
CA HIS A 147 6.26 -5.92 6.95
C HIS A 147 7.22 -4.90 6.33
N LEU A 148 6.95 -4.41 5.12
CA LEU A 148 7.72 -3.32 4.51
C LEU A 148 7.59 -2.03 5.34
N ILE A 149 6.38 -1.70 5.78
CA ILE A 149 6.14 -0.52 6.64
C ILE A 149 6.84 -0.69 7.98
N LYS A 150 6.74 -1.86 8.61
CA LYS A 150 7.45 -2.16 9.87
C LYS A 150 8.96 -1.97 9.72
N ALA A 151 9.54 -2.49 8.63
CA ALA A 151 10.97 -2.33 8.36
C ALA A 151 11.36 -0.86 8.15
N LEU A 152 10.51 -0.07 7.49
CA LEU A 152 10.77 1.34 7.22
C LEU A 152 10.59 2.23 8.45
N VAL A 153 9.43 2.12 9.12
CA VAL A 153 8.98 3.05 10.16
C VAL A 153 9.48 2.63 11.54
N ASP A 154 9.32 1.36 11.92
CA ASP A 154 9.65 0.92 13.29
C ASP A 154 11.16 0.73 13.45
N LYS A 155 11.83 0.20 12.42
CA LYS A 155 13.30 0.06 12.43
C LYS A 155 14.02 1.32 11.94
N GLY A 156 13.29 2.29 11.39
CA GLY A 156 13.85 3.53 10.83
C GLY A 156 14.87 3.30 9.72
N SER A 157 14.73 2.22 8.93
CA SER A 157 15.77 1.76 8.00
C SER A 157 15.24 1.50 6.60
N GLU A 158 15.51 2.43 5.70
CA GLU A 158 15.28 2.27 4.25
C GLU A 158 16.08 1.08 3.70
N GLN A 159 17.29 0.83 4.21
CA GLN A 159 18.08 -0.34 3.82
C GLN A 159 17.38 -1.65 4.20
N ALA A 160 16.82 -1.76 5.41
CA ALA A 160 16.10 -2.95 5.84
C ALA A 160 14.83 -3.18 5.03
N ALA A 161 14.08 -2.10 4.75
CA ALA A 161 12.89 -2.16 3.90
C ALA A 161 13.25 -2.54 2.45
N SER A 162 14.36 -2.02 1.91
CA SER A 162 14.85 -2.34 0.57
C SER A 162 15.34 -3.80 0.45
N ASP A 163 16.06 -4.27 1.46
CA ASP A 163 16.49 -5.67 1.57
C ASP A 163 15.29 -6.62 1.60
N LEU A 164 14.22 -6.21 2.30
CA LEU A 164 12.98 -6.97 2.34
C LEU A 164 12.24 -6.92 0.99
N LEU A 165 12.13 -5.73 0.39
CA LEU A 165 11.51 -5.54 -0.93
C LEU A 165 12.13 -6.45 -1.99
N SER A 166 13.45 -6.58 -1.97
CA SER A 166 14.20 -7.47 -2.87
C SER A 166 13.79 -8.95 -2.73
N LYS A 167 13.38 -9.38 -1.53
CA LYS A 167 12.95 -10.76 -1.24
C LYS A 167 11.46 -10.99 -1.52
N VAL A 168 10.63 -9.97 -1.34
CA VAL A 168 9.19 -9.99 -1.64
C VAL A 168 8.94 -10.12 -3.16
N GLY A 169 9.85 -9.61 -3.99
CA GLY A 169 9.81 -9.82 -5.44
C GLY A 169 8.60 -9.16 -6.10
N GLY A 170 7.89 -9.90 -6.98
CA GLY A 170 6.79 -9.37 -7.79
C GLY A 170 5.59 -8.81 -7.00
N LEU A 171 5.47 -9.13 -5.71
CA LEU A 171 4.46 -8.55 -4.84
C LEU A 171 4.80 -7.13 -4.37
N GLY A 172 6.04 -6.66 -4.58
CA GLY A 172 6.47 -5.33 -4.16
C GLY A 172 5.61 -4.22 -4.74
N ASP A 173 5.40 -4.21 -6.07
CA ASP A 173 4.59 -3.18 -6.70
C ASP A 173 3.13 -3.21 -6.23
N MET A 174 2.56 -4.41 -6.06
CA MET A 174 1.22 -4.57 -5.47
C MET A 174 1.16 -4.06 -4.02
N ALA A 175 2.25 -4.20 -3.25
CA ALA A 175 2.33 -3.70 -1.89
C ALA A 175 2.35 -2.17 -1.83
N LYS A 176 3.01 -1.50 -2.80
CA LYS A 176 2.93 -0.05 -2.97
C LYS A 176 1.52 0.37 -3.35
N GLU A 177 0.89 -0.29 -4.32
CA GLU A 177 -0.50 0.00 -4.71
C GLU A 177 -1.46 -0.17 -3.53
N LEU A 178 -1.27 -1.22 -2.72
CA LEU A 178 -2.04 -1.42 -1.50
C LEU A 178 -1.84 -0.29 -0.48
N ALA A 179 -0.63 0.24 -0.35
CA ALA A 179 -0.37 1.40 0.52
C ALA A 179 -1.09 2.67 0.03
N TYR A 180 -1.18 2.90 -1.29
CA TYR A 180 -2.05 3.97 -1.81
C TYR A 180 -3.51 3.74 -1.40
N ARG A 181 -4.03 2.53 -1.59
CA ARG A 181 -5.41 2.19 -1.23
C ARG A 181 -5.68 2.43 0.26
N LEU A 182 -4.81 1.93 1.12
CA LEU A 182 -4.92 2.11 2.57
C LEU A 182 -4.86 3.58 2.98
N TYR A 183 -3.97 4.37 2.36
CA TYR A 183 -3.93 5.81 2.58
C TYR A 183 -5.27 6.48 2.22
N THR A 184 -5.85 6.17 1.06
CA THR A 184 -7.13 6.79 0.64
C THR A 184 -8.27 6.48 1.62
N ILE A 185 -8.32 5.25 2.13
CA ILE A 185 -9.27 4.87 3.18
C ILE A 185 -9.03 5.70 4.45
N CYS A 186 -7.78 5.81 4.90
CA CYS A 186 -7.43 6.59 6.08
C CYS A 186 -7.76 8.08 5.95
N ASP A 187 -7.50 8.71 4.79
CA ASP A 187 -7.84 10.11 4.58
C ASP A 187 -9.36 10.34 4.62
N ARG A 188 -10.13 9.46 3.97
CA ARG A 188 -11.60 9.50 4.00
C ARG A 188 -12.15 9.32 5.42
N LYS A 189 -11.59 8.38 6.18
CA LYS A 189 -11.98 8.05 7.57
C LYS A 189 -11.37 8.96 8.63
N LYS A 190 -10.46 9.87 8.23
CA LYS A 190 -9.70 10.76 9.12
C LYS A 190 -8.83 10.03 10.14
N TRP A 191 -8.28 8.89 9.77
CA TRP A 191 -7.32 8.11 10.55
C TRP A 191 -5.88 8.58 10.30
N ALA A 192 -5.56 9.77 10.80
CA ALA A 192 -4.29 10.45 10.50
C ALA A 192 -3.04 9.63 10.85
N THR A 193 -3.04 8.94 12.00
CA THR A 193 -1.89 8.13 12.43
C THR A 193 -1.57 7.00 11.46
N GLU A 194 -2.60 6.29 10.97
CA GLU A 194 -2.43 5.23 9.98
C GLU A 194 -2.09 5.78 8.58
N ALA A 195 -2.66 6.93 8.20
CA ALA A 195 -2.34 7.58 6.93
C ALA A 195 -0.84 7.89 6.80
N ILE A 196 -0.18 8.34 7.89
CA ILE A 196 1.24 8.70 7.89
C ILE A 196 2.12 7.52 7.48
N VAL A 197 1.87 6.33 8.02
CA VAL A 197 2.73 5.16 7.76
C VAL A 197 2.57 4.62 6.34
N TYR A 198 1.35 4.65 5.79
CA TYR A 198 1.12 4.26 4.40
C TYR A 198 1.73 5.26 3.41
N ASN A 199 1.65 6.56 3.73
CA ASN A 199 2.29 7.61 2.94
C ASN A 199 3.82 7.45 2.95
N ALA A 200 4.41 7.16 4.11
CA ALA A 200 5.86 6.99 4.24
C ALA A 200 6.42 5.90 3.32
N LEU A 201 5.71 4.76 3.19
CA LEU A 201 6.15 3.69 2.28
C LEU A 201 6.21 4.14 0.83
N VAL A 202 5.20 4.88 0.36
CA VAL A 202 5.16 5.37 -1.03
C VAL A 202 6.25 6.41 -1.27
N VAL A 203 6.47 7.33 -0.32
CA VAL A 203 7.52 8.36 -0.39
C VAL A 203 8.91 7.72 -0.51
N ALA A 204 9.18 6.70 0.31
CA ALA A 204 10.48 6.02 0.32
C ALA A 204 10.72 5.13 -0.90
N TRP A 205 9.67 4.77 -1.65
CA TRP A 205 9.71 3.74 -2.70
C TRP A 205 10.84 3.90 -3.74
N PRO A 206 11.12 5.10 -4.29
CA PRO A 206 12.22 5.28 -5.23
C PRO A 206 13.58 4.92 -4.65
N GLU A 207 13.84 5.29 -3.40
CA GLU A 207 15.10 4.96 -2.72
C GLU A 207 15.16 3.47 -2.38
N LEU A 208 14.03 2.86 -1.98
CA LEU A 208 13.98 1.41 -1.76
C LEU A 208 14.33 0.62 -3.02
N LEU A 209 13.85 1.04 -4.19
CA LEU A 209 14.18 0.42 -5.48
C LEU A 209 15.66 0.63 -5.85
N LYS A 210 16.19 1.83 -5.62
CA LYS A 210 17.61 2.14 -5.89
C LYS A 210 18.55 1.28 -5.05
N LEU A 211 18.31 1.18 -3.74
CA LEU A 211 19.10 0.35 -2.83
C LEU A 211 18.97 -1.15 -3.17
N ALA A 212 17.80 -1.59 -3.63
CA ALA A 212 17.57 -2.97 -4.07
C ALA A 212 18.32 -3.31 -5.36
N GLY A 213 18.42 -2.34 -6.28
CA GLY A 213 19.18 -2.44 -7.53
C GLY A 213 20.69 -2.48 -7.32
N GLN A 214 21.23 -1.61 -6.46
CA GLN A 214 22.67 -1.57 -6.14
C GLN A 214 23.19 -2.90 -5.59
N LYS A 215 22.35 -3.64 -4.86
CA LYS A 215 22.70 -4.97 -4.33
C LYS A 215 22.83 -6.04 -5.42
N LYS A 216 22.08 -5.91 -6.52
CA LYS A 216 22.21 -6.80 -7.69
C LYS A 216 23.48 -6.49 -8.51
N GLU A 217 23.96 -5.24 -8.47
CA GLU A 217 25.14 -4.77 -9.19
C GLU A 217 26.46 -4.94 -8.43
N THR A 218 26.45 -5.62 -7.27
CA THR A 218 27.68 -6.05 -6.59
C THR A 218 27.97 -7.54 -6.87
N PRO A 219 28.58 -7.93 -8.00
CA PRO A 219 29.20 -9.24 -8.12
C PRO A 219 30.31 -9.41 -7.09
N GLN A 220 30.37 -10.59 -6.47
CA GLN A 220 31.57 -11.07 -5.77
C GLN A 220 32.79 -10.93 -6.68
N ALA A 221 33.64 -9.94 -6.41
CA ALA A 221 34.97 -9.83 -6.97
C ALA A 221 35.97 -9.70 -5.83
N GLN A 222 36.21 -10.82 -5.15
CA GLN A 222 37.40 -11.07 -4.34
C GLN A 222 37.43 -12.56 -3.96
N ASP A 223 37.80 -13.39 -4.92
CA ASP A 223 38.57 -14.59 -4.65
C ASP A 223 39.28 -15.01 -5.93
N ASN A 224 40.44 -14.41 -6.16
CA ASN A 224 41.51 -15.10 -6.88
C ASN A 224 42.77 -14.94 -6.04
N PHE A 225 42.85 -15.81 -5.03
CA PHE A 225 44.06 -16.05 -4.28
C PHE A 225 45.18 -16.46 -5.23
N LEU A 226 46.32 -15.79 -5.02
CA LEU A 226 47.66 -16.31 -5.22
C LEU A 226 47.73 -17.83 -5.08
N HIS A 227 48.16 -18.52 -6.14
CA HIS A 227 49.06 -19.65 -5.97
C HIS A 227 50.35 -19.36 -6.72
N LYS A 228 51.41 -19.27 -5.92
CA LYS A 228 52.80 -19.49 -6.34
C LYS A 228 52.89 -20.87 -7.00
N ASP A 229 53.65 -20.96 -8.07
CA ASP A 229 54.94 -21.68 -8.08
C ASP A 229 55.89 -20.99 -9.06
#